data_AF-A0AAP0DMM2-F1
#
_entry.id   AF-A0AAP0DMM2-F1
#
_cell.length_a   1.000
_cell.length_b   1.000
_cell.length_c   1.000
_cell.angle_alpha   90.00
_cell.angle_beta   90.00
_cell.angle_gamma   90.00
#
_symmetry.space_group_name_H-M   'P 1'
#
loop_
_entity.id
_entity.type
_entity.pdbx_description
1 polymer ?
#
loop_
_entity_poly.entity_id
_entity_poly.type
_entity_poly.pdbx_seq_one_letter_code
_entity_poly.pdbx_strand_id
1 'polypeptide(L)'
;MSSPSPSSASRPRFFDAMAKKLCWAKAETIPGRHPERWRKDAAGNVVCKRFCNCNGCLCFEYDHILPFSKGGESVVENCQILQTRVNRFKSDKDDLDNTQLRGYSCDINFTDKELDIIEMAVYGDVVRPGNQCRCRSIDELLGKYKPKDHTAPCKLP
;
A
#
# COMPACT_ATOMS: atom_id res chain seq x y z
N MET A 1 -32.45 0.14 43.18
CA MET A 1 -32.33 -0.17 41.74
C MET A 1 -31.11 0.59 41.24
N SER A 2 -29.98 -0.09 41.07
CA SER A 2 -28.76 0.52 40.56
C SER A 2 -28.63 0.12 39.09
N SER A 3 -28.69 1.09 38.20
CA SER A 3 -28.48 0.90 36.77
C SER A 3 -27.10 0.27 36.53
N PRO A 4 -26.96 -0.72 35.64
CA PRO A 4 -25.66 -1.25 35.32
C PRO A 4 -24.89 -0.19 34.53
N SER A 5 -23.71 0.16 35.03
CA SER A 5 -22.71 0.94 34.31
C SER A 5 -22.40 0.24 32.97
N PRO A 6 -22.26 0.97 31.85
CA PRO A 6 -21.91 0.35 30.59
C PRO A 6 -20.53 -0.28 30.76
N SER A 7 -20.48 -1.60 30.64
CA SER A 7 -19.24 -2.37 30.54
C SER A 7 -18.32 -1.67 29.54
N SER A 8 -17.10 -1.33 29.96
CA SER A 8 -16.07 -0.75 29.12
C SER A 8 -15.86 -1.60 27.88
N ALA A 9 -16.49 -1.23 26.76
CA ALA A 9 -16.26 -1.85 25.48
C ALA A 9 -14.78 -1.65 25.17
N SER A 10 -14.00 -2.72 25.22
CA SER A 10 -12.57 -2.68 24.93
C SER A 10 -12.36 -2.07 23.55
N ARG A 11 -11.62 -0.96 23.45
CA ARG A 11 -11.35 -0.29 22.18
C ARG A 11 -10.70 -1.27 21.18
N PRO A 12 -11.18 -1.35 19.92
CA PRO A 12 -10.65 -2.30 18.96
C PRO A 12 -9.21 -1.96 18.57
N ARG A 13 -8.34 -2.98 18.51
CA ARG A 13 -6.94 -2.82 18.07
C ARG A 13 -6.76 -2.79 16.55
N PHE A 14 -7.81 -3.07 15.78
CA PHE A 14 -7.73 -3.08 14.31
C PHE A 14 -8.43 -1.86 13.71
N PHE A 15 -7.90 -1.37 12.60
CA PHE A 15 -8.59 -0.39 11.75
C PHE A 15 -9.70 -1.08 10.97
N ASP A 16 -10.90 -0.51 10.99
CA ASP A 16 -12.01 -0.96 10.15
C ASP A 16 -11.77 -0.67 8.65
N ALA A 17 -12.68 -1.12 7.79
CA ALA A 17 -12.54 -0.98 6.34
C ALA A 17 -12.53 0.50 5.89
N MET A 18 -13.31 1.37 6.54
CA MET A 18 -13.39 2.78 6.20
C MET A 18 -12.12 3.50 6.65
N ALA A 19 -11.64 3.20 7.84
CA ALA A 19 -10.39 3.70 8.37
C ALA A 19 -9.21 3.33 7.46
N LYS A 20 -9.12 2.07 7.03
CA LYS A 20 -8.10 1.61 6.06
C LYS A 20 -8.20 2.34 4.71
N LYS A 21 -9.42 2.54 4.20
CA LYS A 21 -9.65 3.27 2.94
C LYS A 21 -9.14 4.70 3.03
N LEU A 22 -9.54 5.43 4.08
CA LEU A 22 -9.15 6.83 4.30
C LEU A 22 -7.66 6.95 4.64
N CYS A 23 -7.10 6.03 5.41
CA CYS A 23 -5.68 5.98 5.73
C CYS A 23 -4.81 5.82 4.47
N TRP A 24 -5.20 4.93 3.55
CA TRP A 24 -4.54 4.83 2.24
C TRP A 24 -4.71 6.09 1.38
N ALA A 25 -5.89 6.71 1.42
CA ALA A 25 -6.17 7.93 0.67
C ALA A 25 -5.33 9.13 1.17
N LYS A 26 -5.06 9.18 2.48
CA LYS A 26 -4.24 10.20 3.16
C LYS A 26 -2.75 10.13 2.82
N ALA A 27 -2.23 8.93 2.51
CA ALA A 27 -0.82 8.74 2.20
C ALA A 27 -0.39 9.48 0.91
N GLU A 28 0.88 9.87 0.85
CA GLU A 28 1.42 10.66 -0.25
C GLU A 28 1.32 9.91 -1.60
N THR A 29 0.85 10.60 -2.64
CA THR A 29 0.84 10.11 -4.02
C THR A 29 2.25 10.03 -4.59
N ILE A 30 2.52 9.05 -5.45
CA ILE A 30 3.77 9.03 -6.23
C ILE A 30 3.51 9.73 -7.56
N PRO A 31 4.24 10.82 -7.90
CA PRO A 31 4.12 11.47 -9.20
C PRO A 31 4.32 10.48 -10.34
N GLY A 32 3.46 10.55 -11.36
CA GLY A 32 3.52 9.64 -12.50
C GLY A 32 3.04 8.22 -12.22
N ARG A 33 2.37 7.94 -11.09
CA ARG A 33 1.79 6.64 -10.76
C ARG A 33 0.30 6.72 -10.43
N HIS A 34 -0.44 5.63 -10.63
CA HIS A 34 -1.86 5.58 -10.29
C HIS A 34 -2.08 5.77 -8.77
N PRO A 35 -2.82 6.80 -8.33
CA PRO A 35 -2.91 7.16 -6.91
C PRO A 35 -3.64 6.10 -6.08
N GLU A 36 -4.51 5.29 -6.68
CA GLU A 36 -5.19 4.20 -5.96
C GLU A 36 -4.34 2.93 -5.82
N ARG A 37 -3.29 2.78 -6.66
CA ARG A 37 -2.47 1.56 -6.70
C ARG A 37 -1.15 1.74 -5.95
N TRP A 38 -0.59 2.95 -6.00
CA TRP A 38 0.74 3.26 -5.51
C TRP A 38 0.72 4.44 -4.53
N ARG A 39 1.47 4.33 -3.44
CA ARG A 39 1.64 5.39 -2.43
C ARG A 39 3.08 5.42 -1.92
N LYS A 40 3.49 6.55 -1.37
CA LYS A 40 4.63 6.58 -0.44
C LYS A 40 4.12 6.34 0.97
N ASP A 41 4.80 5.48 1.69
CA ASP A 41 4.57 5.26 3.10
C ASP A 41 5.13 6.42 3.95
N ALA A 42 4.91 6.41 5.27
CA ALA A 42 5.36 7.50 6.14
C ALA A 42 6.91 7.62 6.24
N ALA A 43 7.64 6.58 5.87
CA ALA A 43 9.11 6.58 5.79
C ALA A 43 9.64 6.93 4.37
N GLY A 44 8.75 7.25 3.43
CA GLY A 44 9.07 7.63 2.05
C GLY A 44 9.24 6.46 1.08
N ASN A 45 8.90 5.23 1.47
CA ASN A 45 9.02 4.04 0.63
C ASN A 45 7.84 3.91 -0.33
N VAL A 46 8.12 3.44 -1.55
CA VAL A 46 7.07 3.08 -2.52
C VAL A 46 6.40 1.78 -2.08
N VAL A 47 5.06 1.79 -1.98
CA VAL A 47 4.26 0.60 -1.65
C VAL A 47 3.07 0.45 -2.60
N CYS A 48 2.63 -0.80 -2.80
CA CYS A 48 1.52 -1.13 -3.70
C CYS A 48 0.30 -1.61 -2.91
N LYS A 49 -0.91 -1.13 -3.28
CA LYS A 49 -2.17 -1.47 -2.61
C LYS A 49 -2.44 -2.98 -2.55
N ARG A 50 -2.04 -3.73 -3.59
CA ARG A 50 -2.22 -5.20 -3.67
C ARG A 50 -1.29 -5.96 -2.72
N PHE A 51 -0.21 -5.33 -2.25
CA PHE A 51 0.79 -5.92 -1.38
C PHE A 51 0.56 -5.57 0.10
N CYS A 52 -0.70 -5.61 0.55
CA CYS A 52 -1.02 -5.48 1.97
C CYS A 52 -0.71 -6.80 2.70
N ASN A 53 -0.04 -6.74 3.85
CA ASN A 53 0.28 -7.89 4.71
C ASN A 53 1.18 -8.95 4.06
N CYS A 54 2.26 -8.52 3.39
CA CYS A 54 3.31 -9.41 2.87
C CYS A 54 4.73 -8.89 3.21
N ASN A 55 5.79 -9.61 2.83
CA ASN A 55 7.17 -9.33 3.28
C ASN A 55 8.09 -8.66 2.25
N GLY A 56 7.63 -8.45 1.02
CA GLY A 56 8.42 -7.84 -0.05
C GLY A 56 8.62 -6.33 0.12
N CYS A 57 9.52 -5.75 -0.68
CA CYS A 57 9.90 -4.34 -0.57
C CYS A 57 8.81 -3.33 -0.96
N LEU A 58 7.78 -3.79 -1.67
CA LEU A 58 6.60 -2.99 -2.00
C LEU A 58 5.40 -3.33 -1.09
N CYS A 59 5.60 -4.24 -0.13
CA CYS A 59 4.57 -4.64 0.81
C CYS A 59 4.44 -3.66 1.96
N PHE A 60 3.22 -3.49 2.44
CA PHE A 60 2.91 -2.59 3.54
C PHE A 60 1.91 -3.21 4.52
N GLU A 61 1.86 -2.62 5.70
CA GLU A 61 0.84 -2.87 6.72
C GLU A 61 0.24 -1.52 7.16
N TYR A 62 -0.97 -1.56 7.71
CA TYR A 62 -1.55 -0.39 8.39
C TYR A 62 -1.02 -0.36 9.82
N ASP A 63 -0.45 0.78 10.20
CA ASP A 63 0.22 0.99 11.48
C ASP A 63 -0.44 2.13 12.26
N HIS A 64 -0.33 2.06 13.59
CA HIS A 64 -0.71 3.14 14.48
C HIS A 64 0.46 4.12 14.65
N ILE A 65 0.27 5.39 14.33
CA ILE A 65 1.29 6.45 14.51
C ILE A 65 1.74 6.46 15.98
N LEU A 66 0.81 6.70 16.90
CA LEU A 66 0.97 6.38 18.33
C LEU A 66 0.59 4.90 18.53
N PRO A 67 1.50 4.03 19.01
CA PRO A 67 1.22 2.61 19.18
C PRO A 67 -0.02 2.35 20.04
N PHE A 68 -0.77 1.31 19.68
CA PHE A 68 -1.96 0.92 20.45
C PHE A 68 -1.64 0.65 21.93
N SER A 69 -0.50 0.01 22.23
CA SER A 69 -0.05 -0.25 23.61
C SER A 69 0.19 1.02 24.44
N LYS A 70 0.42 2.16 23.77
CA LYS A 70 0.65 3.48 24.37
C LYS A 70 -0.58 4.39 24.31
N GLY A 71 -1.77 3.81 24.10
CA GLY A 71 -3.03 4.52 24.10
C GLY A 71 -3.53 4.97 22.73
N GLY A 72 -2.79 4.72 21.64
CA GLY A 72 -3.21 5.11 20.30
C GLY A 72 -4.47 4.38 19.82
N GLU A 73 -5.47 5.13 19.37
CA GLU A 73 -6.74 4.60 18.89
C GLU A 73 -6.66 4.10 17.45
N SER A 74 -7.53 3.16 17.07
CA SER A 74 -7.62 2.63 15.71
C SER A 74 -8.49 3.52 14.80
N VAL A 75 -8.14 4.80 14.71
CA VAL A 75 -8.83 5.83 13.92
C VAL A 75 -7.98 6.31 12.74
N VAL A 76 -8.58 7.02 11.78
CA VAL A 76 -7.92 7.48 10.54
C VAL A 76 -6.74 8.39 10.85
N GLU A 77 -6.89 9.25 11.84
CA GLU A 77 -5.93 10.26 12.26
C GLU A 77 -4.65 9.60 12.76
N ASN A 78 -4.80 8.51 13.53
CA ASN A 78 -3.71 7.71 14.07
C ASN A 78 -3.26 6.58 13.14
N CYS A 79 -3.83 6.44 11.95
CA CYS A 79 -3.43 5.43 10.98
C CYS A 79 -2.36 5.97 10.01
N GLN A 80 -1.34 5.16 9.74
CA GLN A 80 -0.41 5.33 8.63
C GLN A 80 -0.20 4.01 7.90
N ILE A 81 0.36 4.07 6.69
CA ILE A 81 0.90 2.89 6.02
C ILE A 81 2.41 2.90 6.19
N LEU A 82 2.99 1.73 6.42
CA LEU A 82 4.42 1.52 6.53
C LEU A 82 4.81 0.25 5.78
N GLN A 83 5.94 0.27 5.09
CA GLN A 83 6.57 -0.92 4.53
C GLN A 83 6.66 -1.97 5.65
N THR A 84 6.24 -3.21 5.40
CA THR A 84 6.10 -4.24 6.44
C THR A 84 7.35 -4.40 7.30
N ARG A 85 8.53 -4.33 6.67
CA ARG A 85 9.81 -4.43 7.38
C ARG A 85 10.02 -3.24 8.33
N VAL A 86 9.77 -2.02 7.86
CA VAL A 86 9.82 -0.79 8.67
C VAL A 86 8.80 -0.84 9.80
N ASN A 87 7.58 -1.30 9.54
CA ASN A 87 6.54 -1.46 10.56
C ASN A 87 6.99 -2.40 11.69
N ARG A 88 7.58 -3.56 11.34
CA ARG A 88 8.11 -4.52 12.33
C ARG A 88 9.25 -3.95 13.15
N PHE A 89 10.10 -3.12 12.56
CA PHE A 89 11.14 -2.41 13.29
C PHE A 89 10.56 -1.36 14.24
N LYS A 90 9.55 -0.60 13.79
CA LYS A 90 8.85 0.39 14.62
C LYS A 90 8.20 -0.27 15.83
N SER A 91 7.44 -1.36 15.64
CA SER A 91 6.75 -2.07 16.72
C SER A 91 5.91 -1.11 17.58
N ASP A 92 6.25 -0.97 18.86
CA ASP A 92 5.62 -0.12 19.87
C ASP A 92 6.47 1.10 20.23
N LYS A 93 7.50 1.40 19.44
CA LYS A 93 8.30 2.62 19.57
C LYS A 93 7.54 3.80 18.99
N ASP A 94 7.63 4.94 19.67
CA ASP A 94 7.00 6.21 19.33
C ASP A 94 7.99 7.39 19.35
N ASP A 95 9.26 7.10 19.62
CA ASP A 95 10.40 8.00 19.70
C ASP A 95 11.32 7.91 18.47
N LEU A 96 10.90 7.15 17.44
CA LEU A 96 11.65 7.01 16.20
C LEU A 96 11.42 8.18 15.25
N ASP A 97 12.51 8.75 14.73
CA ASP A 97 12.44 9.72 13.65
C ASP A 97 12.37 9.05 12.26
N ASN A 98 12.09 9.85 11.23
CA ASN A 98 12.03 9.37 9.85
C ASN A 98 13.37 8.83 9.33
N THR A 99 14.50 9.29 9.87
CA THR A 99 15.83 8.80 9.47
C THR A 99 16.03 7.37 9.95
N GLN A 100 15.65 7.08 11.20
CA GLN A 100 15.71 5.74 11.78
C GLN A 100 14.75 4.78 11.08
N LEU A 101 13.51 5.21 10.79
CA LEU A 101 12.55 4.39 10.04
C LEU A 101 13.07 4.06 8.63
N ARG A 102 13.59 5.06 7.92
CA ARG A 102 14.16 4.89 6.57
C ARG A 102 15.40 3.99 6.57
N GLY A 103 16.17 3.97 7.65
CA GLY A 103 17.33 3.06 7.80
C GLY A 103 16.96 1.57 7.80
N TYR A 104 15.68 1.23 7.99
CA TYR A 104 15.19 -0.15 7.95
C TYR A 104 14.36 -0.48 6.70
N SER A 105 14.29 0.46 5.76
CA SER A 105 13.68 0.27 4.44
C SER A 105 14.47 -0.75 3.61
N CYS A 106 13.80 -1.34 2.62
CA CYS A 106 14.52 -2.08 1.58
C CYS A 106 15.50 -1.19 0.80
N ASP A 107 16.70 -1.71 0.56
CA ASP A 107 17.71 -1.11 -0.31
C ASP A 107 17.48 -1.49 -1.80
N ILE A 108 16.26 -1.24 -2.29
CA ILE A 108 15.90 -1.44 -3.70
C ILE A 108 15.20 -0.18 -4.21
N ASN A 109 15.83 0.47 -5.19
CA ASN A 109 15.27 1.62 -5.86
C ASN A 109 14.65 1.18 -7.20
N PHE A 110 13.34 0.92 -7.19
CA PHE A 110 12.63 0.54 -8.40
C PHE A 110 12.56 1.70 -9.40
N THR A 111 12.98 1.42 -10.62
CA THR A 111 12.78 2.29 -11.77
C THR A 111 11.32 2.26 -12.21
N ASP A 112 10.95 3.22 -13.06
CA ASP A 112 9.60 3.26 -13.60
C ASP A 112 9.24 2.02 -14.43
N LYS A 113 10.23 1.42 -15.10
CA LYS A 113 10.03 0.20 -15.89
C LYS A 113 9.77 -1.01 -15.00
N GLU A 114 10.49 -1.13 -13.89
CA GLU A 114 10.30 -2.23 -12.94
C GLU A 114 8.94 -2.13 -12.24
N LEU A 115 8.54 -0.92 -11.85
CA LEU A 115 7.20 -0.70 -11.29
C LEU A 115 6.09 -1.02 -12.31
N ASP A 116 6.28 -0.71 -13.60
CA ASP A 116 5.34 -1.12 -14.65
C ASP A 116 5.22 -2.64 -14.74
N ILE A 117 6.34 -3.37 -14.77
CA ILE A 117 6.34 -4.85 -14.80
C ILE A 117 5.59 -5.42 -13.59
N ILE A 118 5.81 -4.84 -12.41
CA ILE A 118 5.14 -5.27 -11.18
C ILE A 118 3.63 -4.95 -11.25
N GLU A 119 3.26 -3.79 -11.76
CA GLU A 119 1.85 -3.40 -11.96
C GLU A 119 1.15 -4.36 -12.92
N MET A 120 1.82 -4.70 -14.04
CA MET A 120 1.36 -5.71 -14.99
C MET A 120 1.14 -7.06 -14.32
N ALA A 121 2.06 -7.48 -13.45
CA ALA A 121 1.96 -8.76 -12.75
C ALA A 121 0.80 -8.81 -11.74
N VAL A 122 0.48 -7.68 -11.08
CA VAL A 122 -0.53 -7.65 -10.01
C VAL A 122 -1.90 -7.14 -10.41
N TYR A 123 -2.01 -6.35 -11.48
CA TYR A 123 -3.27 -5.80 -11.98
C TYR A 123 -3.60 -6.26 -13.41
N GLY A 124 -2.62 -6.76 -14.17
CA GLY A 124 -2.80 -7.14 -15.58
C GLY A 124 -2.69 -5.97 -16.56
N ASP A 125 -2.40 -4.78 -16.07
CA ASP A 125 -2.30 -3.54 -16.83
C ASP A 125 -1.36 -2.53 -16.15
N VAL A 126 -1.02 -1.47 -16.88
CA VAL A 126 -0.32 -0.29 -16.37
C VAL A 126 -1.21 0.91 -16.63
N VAL A 127 -1.41 1.74 -15.60
CA VAL A 127 -2.18 2.98 -15.74
C VAL A 127 -1.40 4.15 -15.15
N ARG A 128 -0.81 4.97 -16.01
CA ARG A 128 -0.14 6.22 -15.60
C ARG A 128 -0.14 7.27 -16.72
N PRO A 129 0.12 8.56 -16.42
CA PRO A 129 0.21 9.60 -17.44
C PRO A 129 1.19 9.20 -18.55
N GLY A 130 0.71 9.22 -19.80
CA GLY A 130 1.50 8.85 -20.98
C GLY A 130 1.70 7.36 -21.23
N ASN A 131 1.24 6.47 -20.34
CA ASN A 131 1.31 5.02 -20.55
C ASN A 131 0.10 4.30 -19.93
N GLN A 132 -0.82 3.87 -20.80
CA GLN A 132 -1.95 3.02 -20.44
C GLN A 132 -1.96 1.79 -21.35
N CYS A 133 -1.77 0.61 -20.76
CA CYS A 133 -1.61 -0.61 -21.53
C CYS A 133 -2.05 -1.85 -20.73
N ARG A 134 -2.32 -2.95 -21.43
CA ARG A 134 -2.68 -4.24 -20.80
C ARG A 134 -1.77 -5.39 -21.19
N CYS A 135 -1.73 -6.42 -20.36
CA CYS A 135 -1.15 -7.70 -20.70
C CYS A 135 -1.99 -8.41 -21.77
N ARG A 136 -1.32 -9.00 -22.77
CA ARG A 136 -1.97 -9.86 -23.78
C ARG A 136 -2.10 -11.27 -23.26
N SER A 137 -3.15 -11.98 -23.69
CA SER A 137 -3.16 -13.44 -23.60
C SER A 137 -2.19 -14.07 -24.61
N ILE A 138 -1.85 -15.34 -24.41
CA ILE A 138 -1.03 -16.11 -25.35
C ILE A 138 -1.74 -16.25 -26.71
N ASP A 139 -3.06 -16.41 -26.75
CA ASP A 139 -3.78 -16.53 -28.02
C ASP A 139 -3.83 -15.22 -28.81
N GLU A 140 -3.86 -14.06 -28.14
CA GLU A 140 -3.69 -12.77 -28.81
C GLU A 140 -2.30 -12.64 -29.42
N LEU A 141 -1.27 -13.09 -28.69
CA LEU A 141 0.11 -13.08 -29.19
C LEU A 141 0.27 -13.99 -30.42
N LEU A 142 -0.40 -15.14 -30.41
CA LEU A 142 -0.42 -16.11 -31.51
C LEU A 142 -1.41 -15.74 -32.64
N GLY A 143 -2.13 -14.63 -32.54
CA GLY A 143 -3.12 -14.20 -33.53
C GLY A 143 -4.38 -15.07 -33.61
N LYS A 144 -4.58 -16.00 -32.66
CA LYS A 144 -5.73 -16.91 -32.59
C LYS A 144 -6.98 -16.25 -32.03
N TYR A 145 -6.81 -15.17 -31.29
CA TYR A 145 -7.90 -14.44 -30.65
C TYR A 145 -7.78 -12.93 -30.90
N LYS A 146 -8.91 -12.29 -31.23
CA LYS A 146 -9.02 -10.83 -31.32
C LYS A 146 -9.73 -10.31 -30.06
N PRO A 147 -9.06 -9.50 -29.24
CA PRO A 147 -9.63 -8.97 -28.00
C PRO A 147 -10.76 -7.98 -28.30
N LYS A 148 -11.78 -7.97 -27.44
CA LYS A 148 -12.82 -6.92 -27.42
C LYS A 148 -12.30 -5.62 -26.78
N ASP A 149 -11.31 -5.75 -25.90
CA ASP A 149 -10.62 -4.61 -25.29
C ASP A 149 -9.56 -4.05 -26.24
N HIS A 150 -9.81 -2.83 -26.69
CA HIS A 150 -8.96 -2.08 -27.62
C HIS A 150 -7.79 -1.34 -26.96
N THR A 151 -7.63 -1.46 -25.63
CA THR A 151 -6.47 -0.94 -24.91
C THR A 151 -5.19 -1.53 -25.50
N ALA A 152 -4.20 -0.67 -25.75
CA ALA A 152 -2.95 -1.07 -26.36
C ALA A 152 -2.23 -2.13 -25.49
N PRO A 153 -1.58 -3.13 -26.11
CA PRO A 153 -0.78 -4.08 -25.35
C PRO A 153 0.46 -3.40 -24.77
N CYS A 154 0.85 -3.78 -23.56
CA CYS A 154 2.09 -3.29 -22.97
C CYS A 154 3.29 -3.71 -23.81
N LYS A 155 4.21 -2.78 -24.03
CA LYS A 155 5.52 -3.06 -24.60
C LYS A 155 6.41 -3.57 -23.47
N LEU A 156 6.50 -4.90 -23.36
CA LEU A 156 7.48 -5.53 -22.48
C LEU A 156 8.89 -5.14 -22.96
N PRO A 157 9.85 -4.88 -22.05
CA PRO A 157 11.24 -4.67 -22.41
C PRO A 157 11.87 -5.88 -23.10
#